data_AF-A0A3E0G7J7-F1
#
_entry.id   AF-A0A3E0G7J7-F1
#
_cell.length_a   1.000
_cell.length_b   1.000
_cell.length_c   1.000
_cell.angle_alpha   90.00
_cell.angle_beta   90.00
_cell.angle_gamma   90.00
#
_symmetry.space_group_name_H-M   'P 1'
#
loop_
_entity.id
_entity.type
_entity.pdbx_description
1 polymer ?
#
loop_
_entity_poly.entity_id
_entity_poly.type
_entity_poly.pdbx_seq_one_letter_code
_entity_poly.pdbx_strand_id
1 'polypeptide(L)'
;MARAHTDAGDSGRNTTLWDDAVAWAHEFAAAADPLLANDPQDWDTRAVEGILAVTAYVLAVRHDIAVRDLGPEAVIVPFFTPDTYAETMAAGLATAGHQPNDSDDPVSRQWAWLTREWPRDEFGELLGSGPAWPPRWSMGGRCAPRPAVVAYEVMVGSVLIDALAAERGALPARAAVRITGGEHAGRTGRVESSAWVVDGWVVRAGPPPGYAINFGAVPDSSPVEVEVHNIAAEHVAPAPTEH
;
A
#
# COMPACT_ATOMS: atom_id res chain seq x y z
N MET A 1 24.48 6.05 40.91
CA MET A 1 23.23 5.29 41.11
C MET A 1 22.22 5.77 40.07
N ALA A 2 22.30 5.21 38.85
CA ALA A 2 21.35 5.49 37.78
C ALA A 2 20.10 4.64 38.03
N ARG A 3 18.92 5.28 38.12
CA ARG A 3 17.64 4.60 38.28
C ARG A 3 17.29 3.90 36.97
N ALA A 4 17.25 2.57 37.00
CA ALA A 4 16.50 1.78 36.03
C ALA A 4 15.01 2.09 36.24
N HIS A 5 14.44 2.90 35.36
CA HIS A 5 13.06 3.34 35.46
C HIS A 5 12.46 3.53 34.08
N THR A 6 12.16 2.41 33.41
CA THR A 6 11.23 2.25 32.27
C THR A 6 11.44 0.83 31.74
N ASP A 7 10.38 0.01 31.71
CA ASP A 7 10.31 -1.15 30.80
C ASP A 7 8.92 -1.80 30.82
N ALA A 8 8.29 -1.91 32.00
CA ALA A 8 6.99 -2.59 32.09
C ALA A 8 5.81 -1.78 31.52
N GLY A 9 5.88 -0.44 31.55
CA GLY A 9 4.83 0.44 31.02
C GLY A 9 4.82 0.54 29.49
N ASP A 10 6.01 0.58 28.89
CA ASP A 10 6.17 0.69 27.43
C ASP A 10 5.85 -0.63 26.72
N SER A 11 6.20 -1.77 27.34
CA SER A 11 5.88 -3.09 26.78
C SER A 11 4.36 -3.31 26.65
N GLY A 12 3.58 -2.99 27.69
CA GLY A 12 2.11 -3.13 27.63
C GLY A 12 1.45 -2.20 26.62
N ARG A 13 1.96 -0.97 26.51
CA ARG A 13 1.50 0.02 25.52
C ARG A 13 1.76 -0.45 24.09
N ASN A 14 2.95 -0.97 23.81
CA ASN A 14 3.33 -1.42 22.47
C ASN A 14 2.50 -2.64 22.02
N THR A 15 2.17 -3.56 22.93
CA THR A 15 1.27 -4.69 22.61
C THR A 15 -0.13 -4.20 22.22
N THR A 16 -0.71 -3.27 22.98
CA THR A 16 -2.04 -2.72 22.64
C THR A 16 -2.03 -1.97 21.31
N LEU A 17 -0.99 -1.17 21.04
CA LEU A 17 -0.85 -0.47 19.77
C LEU A 17 -0.70 -1.44 18.59
N TRP A 18 0.01 -2.56 18.77
CA TRP A 18 0.12 -3.59 17.74
C TRP A 18 -1.22 -4.25 17.45
N ASP A 19 -1.97 -4.65 18.48
CA ASP A 19 -3.29 -5.27 18.33
C ASP A 19 -4.26 -4.32 17.61
N ASP A 20 -4.24 -3.02 17.96
CA ASP A 20 -5.02 -2.00 17.28
C ASP A 20 -4.63 -1.83 15.80
N ALA A 21 -3.33 -1.93 15.49
CA ALA A 21 -2.85 -1.85 14.11
C ALA A 21 -3.27 -3.04 13.26
N VAL A 22 -3.23 -4.26 13.82
CA VAL A 22 -3.74 -5.46 13.15
C VAL A 22 -5.24 -5.34 12.90
N ALA A 23 -6.02 -4.91 13.90
CA ALA A 23 -7.46 -4.72 13.74
C ALA A 23 -7.79 -3.67 12.67
N TRP A 24 -7.10 -2.53 12.70
CA TRP A 24 -7.26 -1.48 11.69
C TRP A 24 -6.93 -1.98 10.29
N ALA A 25 -5.82 -2.70 10.12
CA ALA A 25 -5.40 -3.22 8.82
C ALA A 25 -6.42 -4.21 8.24
N HIS A 26 -6.96 -5.11 9.08
CA HIS A 26 -8.00 -6.06 8.69
C HIS A 26 -9.29 -5.35 8.26
N GLU A 27 -9.78 -4.42 9.08
CA GLU A 27 -10.98 -3.62 8.77
C GLU A 27 -10.80 -2.83 7.47
N PHE A 28 -9.64 -2.20 7.28
CA PHE A 28 -9.33 -1.43 6.09
C PHE A 28 -9.25 -2.32 4.84
N ALA A 29 -8.49 -3.42 4.89
CA ALA A 29 -8.33 -4.33 3.75
C ALA A 29 -9.68 -4.93 3.31
N ALA A 30 -10.51 -5.35 4.27
CA ALA A 30 -11.84 -5.89 4.00
C ALA A 30 -12.79 -4.85 3.37
N ALA A 31 -12.67 -3.57 3.76
CA ALA A 31 -13.46 -2.50 3.18
C ALA A 31 -12.97 -2.07 1.79
N ALA A 32 -11.66 -2.09 1.56
CA ALA A 32 -11.06 -1.53 0.35
C ALA A 32 -11.06 -2.51 -0.84
N ASP A 33 -10.94 -3.81 -0.60
CA ASP A 33 -11.08 -4.83 -1.65
C ASP A 33 -11.76 -6.10 -1.12
N PRO A 34 -13.03 -6.36 -1.49
CA PRO A 34 -13.73 -7.59 -1.11
C PRO A 34 -13.04 -8.87 -1.59
N LEU A 35 -12.14 -8.81 -2.58
CA LEU A 35 -11.34 -9.97 -2.98
C LEU A 35 -10.33 -10.38 -1.91
N LEU A 36 -9.78 -9.42 -1.16
CA LEU A 36 -8.90 -9.66 -0.02
C LEU A 36 -9.68 -10.19 1.21
N ALA A 37 -11.00 -10.00 1.27
CA ALA A 37 -11.81 -10.45 2.40
C ALA A 37 -12.14 -11.97 2.37
N ASN A 38 -11.80 -12.69 1.31
CA ASN A 38 -12.37 -14.03 1.07
C ASN A 38 -11.64 -15.18 1.78
N ASP A 39 -10.35 -15.02 2.10
CA ASP A 39 -9.59 -16.03 2.83
C ASP A 39 -8.43 -15.38 3.63
N PRO A 40 -8.49 -15.35 4.98
CA PRO A 40 -7.41 -14.81 5.82
C PRO A 40 -6.15 -15.71 5.84
N GLN A 41 -6.23 -16.92 5.30
CA GLN A 41 -5.06 -17.77 5.04
C GLN A 41 -4.50 -17.56 3.64
N ASP A 42 -5.19 -16.81 2.78
CA ASP A 42 -4.64 -16.42 1.49
C ASP A 42 -3.43 -15.50 1.71
N TRP A 43 -2.39 -15.80 0.93
CA TRP A 43 -1.11 -15.17 1.10
C TRP A 43 -1.17 -13.66 0.78
N ASP A 44 -2.04 -13.25 -0.14
CA ASP A 44 -2.21 -11.84 -0.56
C ASP A 44 -2.81 -11.03 0.58
N THR A 45 -3.89 -11.55 1.13
CA THR A 45 -4.58 -10.98 2.29
C THR A 45 -3.60 -10.78 3.43
N ARG A 46 -2.83 -11.82 3.79
CA ARG A 46 -1.83 -11.76 4.86
C ARG A 46 -0.72 -10.74 4.58
N ALA A 47 -0.28 -10.63 3.33
CA ALA A 47 0.76 -9.66 2.94
C ALA A 47 0.24 -8.23 3.02
N VAL A 48 -0.94 -7.96 2.47
CA VAL A 48 -1.58 -6.63 2.51
C VAL A 48 -1.85 -6.19 3.95
N GLU A 49 -2.53 -7.03 4.74
CA GLU A 49 -2.82 -6.72 6.14
C GLU A 49 -1.54 -6.54 6.96
N GLY A 50 -0.53 -7.38 6.72
CA GLY A 50 0.75 -7.29 7.39
C GLY A 50 1.49 -5.98 7.10
N ILE A 51 1.54 -5.57 5.83
CA ILE A 51 2.15 -4.31 5.40
C ILE A 51 1.42 -3.12 6.03
N LEU A 52 0.09 -3.12 5.95
CA LEU A 52 -0.77 -2.09 6.55
C LEU A 52 -0.57 -2.00 8.07
N ALA A 53 -0.58 -3.13 8.77
CA ALA A 53 -0.43 -3.18 10.23
C ALA A 53 0.95 -2.67 10.68
N VAL A 54 2.04 -3.11 10.02
CA VAL A 54 3.39 -2.62 10.34
C VAL A 54 3.49 -1.11 10.08
N THR A 55 2.95 -0.62 8.97
CA THR A 55 2.98 0.82 8.66
C THR A 55 2.19 1.63 9.67
N ALA A 56 0.95 1.24 9.97
CA ALA A 56 0.12 1.93 10.95
C ALA A 56 0.77 1.92 12.35
N TYR A 57 1.31 0.78 12.77
CA TYR A 57 2.02 0.65 14.04
C TYR A 57 3.25 1.57 14.12
N VAL A 58 4.13 1.53 13.11
CA VAL A 58 5.34 2.37 13.06
C VAL A 58 4.99 3.86 13.10
N LEU A 59 3.96 4.28 12.36
CA LEU A 59 3.49 5.66 12.37
C LEU A 59 2.92 6.05 13.73
N ALA A 60 2.07 5.21 14.33
CA ALA A 60 1.47 5.46 15.64
C ALA A 60 2.55 5.64 16.72
N VAL A 61 3.54 4.75 16.77
CA VAL A 61 4.66 4.84 17.71
C VAL A 61 5.51 6.10 17.46
N ARG A 62 5.87 6.35 16.20
CA ARG A 62 6.72 7.50 15.83
C ARG A 62 6.07 8.84 16.19
N HIS A 63 4.75 8.94 16.06
CA HIS A 63 4.00 10.16 16.26
C HIS A 63 3.32 10.27 17.62
N ASP A 64 3.45 9.24 18.48
CA ASP A 64 2.82 9.17 19.80
C ASP A 64 1.29 9.36 19.74
N ILE A 65 0.64 8.71 18.76
CA ILE A 65 -0.81 8.77 18.53
C ILE A 65 -1.44 7.37 18.55
N ALA A 66 -2.75 7.29 18.74
CA ALA A 66 -3.46 6.03 18.62
C ALA A 66 -3.57 5.61 17.16
N VAL A 67 -3.54 4.30 16.89
CA VAL A 67 -3.71 3.78 15.51
C VAL A 67 -5.07 4.16 14.93
N ARG A 68 -6.12 4.19 15.77
CA ARG A 68 -7.47 4.59 15.36
C ARG A 68 -7.57 6.06 14.92
N ASP A 69 -6.61 6.90 15.30
CA ASP A 69 -6.53 8.31 14.88
C ASP A 69 -5.70 8.48 13.60
N LEU A 70 -5.10 7.41 13.07
CA LEU A 70 -4.44 7.44 11.77
C LEU A 70 -5.49 7.40 10.66
N GLY A 71 -5.55 8.48 9.88
CA GLY A 71 -6.24 8.49 8.60
C GLY A 71 -5.48 7.68 7.53
N PRO A 72 -6.17 7.14 6.51
CA PRO A 72 -5.53 6.47 5.37
C PRO A 72 -4.48 7.37 4.68
N GLU A 73 -4.64 8.69 4.74
CA GLU A 73 -3.68 9.67 4.24
C GLU A 73 -2.33 9.68 4.94
N ALA A 74 -2.23 9.21 6.18
CA ALA A 74 -0.94 9.09 6.86
C ALA A 74 -0.24 7.79 6.43
N VAL A 75 -1.02 6.71 6.30
CA VAL A 75 -0.53 5.37 5.96
C VAL A 75 -0.08 5.26 4.50
N ILE A 76 -0.70 6.03 3.59
CA ILE A 76 -0.32 6.06 2.17
C ILE A 76 1.06 6.68 1.90
N VAL A 77 1.50 7.65 2.72
CA VAL A 77 2.70 8.45 2.41
C VAL A 77 3.98 7.63 2.26
N PRO A 78 4.29 6.65 3.15
CA PRO A 78 5.41 5.74 2.96
C PRO A 78 5.49 5.06 1.58
N PHE A 79 4.35 4.86 0.91
CA PHE A 79 4.27 4.20 -0.40
C PHE A 79 4.55 5.14 -1.58
N PHE A 80 4.65 6.46 -1.37
CA PHE A 80 5.15 7.38 -2.41
C PHE A 80 6.68 7.34 -2.55
N THR A 81 7.38 6.69 -1.64
CA THR A 81 8.84 6.50 -1.67
C THR A 81 9.21 5.00 -1.58
N PRO A 82 8.74 4.17 -2.53
CA PRO A 82 8.79 2.70 -2.44
C PRO A 82 10.22 2.18 -2.24
N ASP A 83 11.20 2.78 -2.92
CA ASP A 83 12.62 2.40 -2.82
C ASP A 83 13.18 2.43 -1.38
N THR A 84 12.55 3.21 -0.49
CA THR A 84 12.97 3.37 0.91
C THR A 84 11.95 2.87 1.91
N TYR A 85 10.81 2.33 1.45
CA TYR A 85 9.70 1.91 2.31
C TYR A 85 10.18 0.89 3.36
N ALA A 86 10.80 -0.21 2.91
CA ALA A 86 11.21 -1.29 3.79
C ALA A 86 12.28 -0.85 4.82
N GLU A 87 13.20 0.03 4.42
CA GLU A 87 14.22 0.59 5.31
C GLU A 87 13.60 1.52 6.36
N THR A 88 12.63 2.34 5.94
CA THR A 88 11.89 3.23 6.82
C THR A 88 11.10 2.45 7.87
N MET A 89 10.41 1.39 7.46
CA MET A 89 9.66 0.52 8.38
C MET A 89 10.61 -0.20 9.35
N ALA A 90 11.71 -0.77 8.86
CA ALA A 90 12.71 -1.42 9.72
C ALA A 90 13.30 -0.46 10.77
N ALA A 91 13.65 0.77 10.38
CA ALA A 91 14.17 1.78 11.30
C ALA A 91 13.13 2.22 12.34
N GLY A 92 11.85 2.32 11.93
CA GLY A 92 10.74 2.60 12.82
C GLY A 92 10.53 1.49 13.87
N LEU A 93 10.54 0.24 13.44
CA LEU A 93 10.43 -0.92 14.33
C LEU A 93 11.59 -1.00 15.32
N ALA A 94 12.83 -0.79 14.86
CA ALA A 94 13.99 -0.75 15.74
C ALA A 94 13.91 0.36 16.79
N THR A 95 13.39 1.54 16.41
CA THR A 95 13.16 2.67 17.33
C THR A 95 12.09 2.34 18.38
N ALA A 96 11.08 1.56 17.99
CA ALA A 96 10.03 1.06 18.87
C ALA A 96 10.48 -0.11 19.79
N GLY A 97 11.74 -0.53 19.69
CA GLY A 97 12.33 -1.59 20.53
C GLY A 97 12.23 -3.00 19.96
N HIS A 98 11.72 -3.16 18.74
CA HIS A 98 11.61 -4.48 18.09
C HIS A 98 12.93 -4.89 17.47
N GLN A 99 13.31 -6.15 17.69
CA GLN A 99 14.55 -6.70 17.14
C GLN A 99 14.25 -7.63 15.97
N PRO A 100 14.93 -7.47 14.82
CA PRO A 100 14.80 -8.45 13.76
C PRO A 100 15.20 -9.83 14.30
N ASN A 101 14.30 -10.82 14.16
CA ASN A 101 14.42 -12.21 14.61
C ASN A 101 14.01 -12.53 16.05
N ASP A 102 13.38 -11.62 16.80
CA ASP A 102 12.69 -12.01 18.03
C ASP A 102 11.43 -12.81 17.69
N SER A 103 11.42 -14.11 18.00
CA SER A 103 10.30 -15.00 17.73
C SER A 103 9.17 -14.92 18.76
N ASP A 104 9.44 -14.34 19.92
CA ASP A 104 8.43 -14.19 20.97
C ASP A 104 7.66 -12.87 20.82
N ASP A 105 8.23 -11.89 20.12
CA ASP A 105 7.58 -10.64 19.75
C ASP A 105 6.68 -10.79 18.49
N PRO A 106 5.36 -10.54 18.59
CA PRO A 106 4.46 -10.62 17.45
C PRO A 106 4.80 -9.63 16.33
N VAL A 107 5.29 -8.43 16.65
CA VAL A 107 5.64 -7.40 15.63
C VAL A 107 6.86 -7.87 14.83
N SER A 108 7.91 -8.30 15.54
CA SER A 108 9.14 -8.83 14.92
C SER A 108 8.87 -10.07 14.08
N ARG A 109 7.98 -10.98 14.51
CA ARG A 109 7.55 -12.13 13.70
C ARG A 109 6.83 -11.72 12.42
N GLN A 110 5.92 -10.74 12.48
CA GLN A 110 5.21 -10.28 11.30
C GLN A 110 6.17 -9.60 10.31
N TRP A 111 7.06 -8.74 10.80
CA TRP A 111 8.08 -8.11 9.97
C TRP A 111 9.01 -9.15 9.34
N ALA A 112 9.49 -10.11 10.12
CA ALA A 112 10.33 -11.20 9.62
C ALA A 112 9.63 -12.05 8.54
N TRP A 113 8.31 -12.28 8.68
CA TRP A 113 7.52 -12.96 7.64
C TRP A 113 7.47 -12.15 6.35
N LEU A 114 7.23 -10.84 6.44
CA LEU A 114 7.16 -9.93 5.28
C LEU A 114 8.49 -9.77 4.55
N THR A 115 9.59 -9.68 5.29
CA THR A 115 10.91 -9.36 4.72
C THR A 115 11.76 -10.58 4.41
N ARG A 116 11.31 -11.79 4.75
CA ARG A 116 12.09 -13.02 4.63
C ARG A 116 12.89 -13.06 3.31
N GLU A 117 14.21 -13.13 3.42
CA GLU A 117 15.11 -13.42 2.31
C GLU A 117 15.00 -14.93 2.03
N TRP A 118 14.25 -15.31 1.00
CA TRP A 118 14.13 -16.72 0.62
C TRP A 118 15.37 -17.12 -0.23
N PRO A 119 16.05 -18.24 0.08
CA PRO A 119 17.15 -18.72 -0.75
C PRO A 119 16.66 -18.98 -2.18
N ARG A 120 17.38 -18.46 -3.18
CA ARG A 120 17.03 -18.63 -4.62
C ARG A 120 16.99 -20.10 -5.05
N ASP A 121 17.67 -20.97 -4.32
CA ASP A 121 17.96 -22.36 -4.71
C ASP A 121 16.79 -23.30 -4.38
N GLU A 122 16.04 -22.97 -3.31
CA GLU A 122 14.82 -23.69 -2.90
C GLU A 122 13.63 -23.43 -3.85
N PHE A 123 13.70 -22.40 -4.70
CA PHE A 123 12.66 -22.09 -5.70
C PHE A 123 12.52 -23.15 -6.79
N GLY A 124 13.58 -23.92 -7.08
CA GLY A 124 13.57 -24.92 -8.15
C GLY A 124 12.83 -26.22 -7.77
N GLU A 125 12.89 -26.64 -6.50
CA GLU A 125 12.35 -27.93 -6.04
C GLU A 125 10.93 -27.82 -5.45
N LEU A 126 10.49 -26.64 -5.00
CA LEU A 126 9.20 -26.41 -4.33
C LEU A 126 7.99 -26.22 -5.27
N LEU A 127 8.19 -26.21 -6.59
CA LEU A 127 7.13 -26.02 -7.61
C LEU A 127 6.03 -27.11 -7.64
N GLY A 128 6.08 -28.09 -6.72
CA GLY A 128 5.29 -29.32 -6.80
C GLY A 128 4.19 -29.57 -5.76
N SER A 129 4.19 -28.96 -4.56
CA SER A 129 3.15 -29.31 -3.56
C SER A 129 3.10 -28.42 -2.31
N GLY A 130 2.06 -27.57 -2.18
CA GLY A 130 1.63 -27.00 -0.88
C GLY A 130 1.11 -25.56 -0.92
N PRO A 131 0.28 -25.13 0.07
CA PRO A 131 -0.41 -23.83 0.10
C PRO A 131 0.47 -22.64 0.53
N ALA A 132 1.81 -22.74 0.39
CA ALA A 132 2.79 -21.77 0.88
C ALA A 132 3.30 -20.78 -0.19
N TRP A 133 2.49 -20.49 -1.22
CA TRP A 133 2.94 -19.78 -2.42
C TRP A 133 2.43 -18.33 -2.50
N PRO A 134 3.23 -17.38 -3.05
CA PRO A 134 2.70 -16.13 -3.57
C PRO A 134 1.82 -16.42 -4.80
N PRO A 135 0.79 -15.61 -5.08
CA PRO A 135 -0.19 -15.88 -6.12
C PRO A 135 0.40 -15.71 -7.53
N ARG A 136 -0.45 -16.03 -8.49
CA ARG A 136 -0.20 -16.14 -9.94
C ARG A 136 0.40 -14.91 -10.65
N TRP A 137 0.49 -13.74 -10.00
CA TRP A 137 0.71 -12.45 -10.66
C TRP A 137 2.13 -11.88 -10.42
N SER A 138 2.89 -12.41 -9.47
CA SER A 138 4.14 -11.82 -8.98
C SER A 138 5.41 -12.32 -9.68
N MET A 139 5.39 -12.59 -11.00
CA MET A 139 6.57 -13.13 -11.68
C MET A 139 7.84 -12.25 -11.51
N GLY A 140 7.68 -10.93 -11.34
CA GLY A 140 8.78 -10.00 -11.04
C GLY A 140 9.19 -9.90 -9.55
N GLY A 141 8.29 -10.17 -8.60
CA GLY A 141 8.58 -10.11 -7.17
C GLY A 141 9.29 -11.36 -6.61
N ARG A 142 9.25 -12.47 -7.34
CA ARG A 142 9.78 -13.79 -6.92
C ARG A 142 11.28 -13.84 -6.70
N CYS A 143 12.05 -13.01 -7.41
CA CYS A 143 13.52 -12.97 -7.29
C CYS A 143 14.00 -11.81 -6.43
N ALA A 144 13.07 -11.04 -5.86
CA ALA A 144 13.38 -9.89 -5.03
C ALA A 144 13.86 -10.35 -3.65
N PRO A 145 14.79 -9.62 -3.01
CA PRO A 145 15.29 -9.97 -1.68
C PRO A 145 14.19 -9.97 -0.61
N ARG A 146 13.07 -9.26 -0.83
CA ARG A 146 11.95 -9.13 0.13
C ARG A 146 10.61 -9.31 -0.61
N PRO A 147 10.23 -10.55 -0.96
CA PRO A 147 9.21 -10.78 -1.98
C PRO A 147 7.81 -10.34 -1.58
N ALA A 148 7.41 -10.43 -0.30
CA ALA A 148 6.09 -9.97 0.11
C ALA A 148 5.98 -8.44 0.05
N VAL A 149 6.97 -7.72 0.61
CA VAL A 149 7.01 -6.26 0.54
C VAL A 149 7.09 -5.77 -0.91
N VAL A 150 8.05 -6.27 -1.69
CA VAL A 150 8.24 -5.83 -3.08
C VAL A 150 7.05 -6.19 -3.97
N ALA A 151 6.40 -7.34 -3.76
CA ALA A 151 5.25 -7.72 -4.58
C ALA A 151 3.97 -6.94 -4.21
N TYR A 152 3.83 -6.46 -2.97
CA TYR A 152 2.57 -5.89 -2.47
C TYR A 152 2.63 -4.42 -2.11
N GLU A 153 3.79 -3.80 -1.97
CA GLU A 153 3.87 -2.36 -1.64
C GLU A 153 3.12 -1.50 -2.66
N VAL A 154 3.22 -1.83 -3.96
CA VAL A 154 2.51 -1.14 -5.03
C VAL A 154 1.00 -1.41 -4.96
N MET A 155 0.61 -2.65 -4.65
CA MET A 155 -0.80 -3.02 -4.50
C MET A 155 -1.43 -2.30 -3.31
N VAL A 156 -0.78 -2.35 -2.14
CA VAL A 156 -1.21 -1.67 -0.92
C VAL A 156 -1.30 -0.16 -1.14
N GLY A 157 -0.29 0.44 -1.77
CA GLY A 157 -0.31 1.85 -2.17
C GLY A 157 -1.51 2.16 -3.08
N SER A 158 -1.81 1.31 -4.06
CA SER A 158 -2.96 1.49 -4.96
C SER A 158 -4.30 1.41 -4.22
N VAL A 159 -4.46 0.43 -3.34
CA VAL A 159 -5.68 0.26 -2.51
C VAL A 159 -5.89 1.48 -1.59
N LEU A 160 -4.81 2.00 -0.98
CA LEU A 160 -4.86 3.22 -0.19
C LEU A 160 -5.23 4.46 -1.03
N ILE A 161 -4.68 4.57 -2.25
CA ILE A 161 -4.98 5.67 -3.19
C ILE A 161 -6.46 5.64 -3.59
N ASP A 162 -6.99 4.46 -3.90
CA ASP A 162 -8.38 4.29 -4.31
C ASP A 162 -9.36 4.57 -3.17
N ALA A 163 -9.05 4.13 -1.95
CA ALA A 163 -9.83 4.46 -0.76
C ALA A 163 -9.86 5.97 -0.52
N LEU A 164 -8.70 6.64 -0.59
CA LEU A 164 -8.59 8.08 -0.44
C LEU A 164 -9.35 8.85 -1.54
N ALA A 165 -9.29 8.34 -2.78
CA ALA A 165 -10.02 8.87 -3.92
C ALA A 165 -11.53 8.82 -3.70
N ALA A 166 -12.04 7.67 -3.23
CA ALA A 166 -13.46 7.49 -2.92
C ALA A 166 -13.94 8.43 -1.81
N GLU A 167 -13.16 8.59 -0.74
CA GLU A 167 -13.49 9.48 0.38
C GLU A 167 -13.56 10.95 -0.05
N ARG A 168 -12.64 11.40 -0.92
CA ARG A 168 -12.46 12.82 -1.25
C ARG A 168 -13.14 13.23 -2.56
N GLY A 169 -13.99 12.37 -3.11
CA GLY A 169 -14.74 12.65 -4.35
C GLY A 169 -13.84 12.82 -5.58
N ALA A 170 -12.71 12.12 -5.60
CA ALA A 170 -11.85 12.04 -6.77
C ALA A 170 -12.47 11.14 -7.86
N LEU A 171 -11.95 11.26 -9.08
CA LEU A 171 -12.32 10.33 -10.15
C LEU A 171 -11.75 8.94 -9.85
N PRO A 172 -12.55 7.86 -9.92
CA PRO A 172 -12.06 6.53 -9.62
C PRO A 172 -11.11 6.04 -10.70
N ALA A 173 -10.24 5.09 -10.35
CA ALA A 173 -9.40 4.39 -11.32
C ALA A 173 -10.26 3.81 -12.46
N ARG A 174 -9.72 3.85 -13.67
CA ARG A 174 -10.32 3.44 -14.95
C ARG A 174 -11.53 4.25 -15.42
N ALA A 175 -11.93 5.30 -14.70
CA ALA A 175 -12.97 6.22 -15.13
C ALA A 175 -12.63 6.82 -16.51
N ALA A 176 -13.62 6.86 -17.41
CA ALA A 176 -13.47 7.54 -18.68
C ALA A 176 -13.58 9.05 -18.46
N VAL A 177 -12.63 9.80 -19.01
CA VAL A 177 -12.54 11.24 -18.81
C VAL A 177 -12.25 11.96 -20.11
N ARG A 178 -12.72 13.20 -20.20
CA ARG A 178 -12.32 14.14 -21.24
C ARG A 178 -11.40 15.19 -20.63
N ILE A 179 -10.30 15.44 -21.32
CA ILE A 179 -9.32 16.44 -20.90
C ILE A 179 -9.83 17.84 -21.23
N THR A 180 -9.85 18.73 -20.24
CA THR A 180 -10.42 20.08 -20.39
C THR A 180 -9.38 21.18 -20.60
N GLY A 181 -8.08 20.90 -20.41
CA GLY A 181 -7.00 21.87 -20.59
C GLY A 181 -5.62 21.24 -20.78
N GLY A 182 -4.64 22.06 -21.12
CA GLY A 182 -3.25 21.64 -21.40
C GLY A 182 -3.05 21.11 -22.82
N GLU A 183 -1.89 20.49 -23.06
CA GLU A 183 -1.48 19.94 -24.36
C GLU A 183 -2.45 18.87 -24.90
N HIS A 184 -3.13 18.16 -23.99
CA HIS A 184 -4.03 17.06 -24.32
C HIS A 184 -5.51 17.47 -24.36
N ALA A 185 -5.82 18.77 -24.36
CA ALA A 185 -7.19 19.29 -24.36
C ALA A 185 -8.07 18.67 -25.48
N GLY A 186 -9.28 18.24 -25.10
CA GLY A 186 -10.25 17.60 -25.99
C GLY A 186 -10.04 16.10 -26.21
N ARG A 187 -8.90 15.52 -25.80
CA ARG A 187 -8.69 14.07 -25.85
C ARG A 187 -9.53 13.35 -24.79
N THR A 188 -9.87 12.10 -25.06
CA THR A 188 -10.51 11.20 -24.10
C THR A 188 -9.50 10.15 -23.67
N GLY A 189 -9.51 9.79 -22.39
CA GLY A 189 -8.65 8.75 -21.83
C GLY A 189 -9.31 8.08 -20.63
N ARG A 190 -8.55 7.25 -19.93
CA ARG A 190 -8.96 6.60 -18.69
C ARG A 190 -8.02 7.00 -17.55
N VAL A 191 -8.58 7.26 -16.37
CA VAL A 191 -7.78 7.48 -15.16
C VAL A 191 -7.01 6.21 -14.85
N GLU A 192 -5.69 6.29 -14.70
CA GLU A 192 -4.89 5.20 -14.12
C GLU A 192 -4.73 5.38 -12.63
N SER A 193 -4.39 6.59 -12.20
CA SER A 193 -4.19 6.92 -10.80
C SER A 193 -4.47 8.41 -10.52
N SER A 194 -4.76 8.71 -9.26
CA SER A 194 -4.89 10.07 -8.76
C SER A 194 -3.53 10.63 -8.34
N ALA A 195 -3.19 11.84 -8.80
CA ALA A 195 -1.94 12.50 -8.45
C ALA A 195 -2.14 13.39 -7.21
N TRP A 196 -1.69 12.91 -6.07
CA TRP A 196 -1.86 13.56 -4.78
C TRP A 196 -0.66 14.47 -4.45
N VAL A 197 -0.93 15.61 -3.80
CA VAL A 197 0.13 16.45 -3.23
C VAL A 197 0.32 16.10 -1.76
N VAL A 198 1.56 15.76 -1.43
CA VAL A 198 1.99 15.41 -0.08
C VAL A 198 2.75 16.60 0.53
N ASP A 199 2.43 16.95 1.77
CA ASP A 199 3.16 17.92 2.59
C ASP A 199 3.62 17.22 3.89
N GLY A 200 4.88 16.80 3.93
CA GLY A 200 5.37 15.92 4.98
C GLY A 200 4.69 14.55 4.95
N TRP A 201 3.89 14.24 5.98
CA TRP A 201 3.12 12.98 6.11
C TRP A 201 1.62 13.17 5.87
N VAL A 202 1.24 14.32 5.31
CA VAL A 202 -0.17 14.68 5.12
C VAL A 202 -0.44 14.79 3.63
N VAL A 203 -1.41 14.02 3.14
CA VAL A 203 -1.99 14.27 1.82
C VAL A 203 -2.95 15.44 1.91
N ARG A 204 -2.71 16.50 1.12
CA ARG A 204 -3.52 17.73 1.15
C ARG A 204 -5.02 17.44 0.97
N ALA A 205 -5.85 18.16 1.72
CA ALA A 205 -7.31 18.03 1.69
C ALA A 205 -7.92 18.37 0.32
N GLY A 206 -9.09 17.79 0.04
CA GLY A 206 -9.82 17.94 -1.22
C GLY A 206 -9.46 16.89 -2.27
N PRO A 207 -10.03 16.98 -3.48
CA PRO A 207 -9.71 16.08 -4.58
C PRO A 207 -8.25 16.24 -5.04
N PRO A 208 -7.67 15.23 -5.70
CA PRO A 208 -6.30 15.30 -6.19
C PRO A 208 -6.18 16.43 -7.23
N PRO A 209 -5.07 17.19 -7.23
CA PRO A 209 -4.85 18.27 -8.20
C PRO A 209 -4.60 17.78 -9.63
N GLY A 210 -4.40 16.48 -9.84
CA GLY A 210 -4.20 15.90 -11.16
C GLY A 210 -4.51 14.41 -11.18
N TYR A 211 -4.46 13.84 -12.38
CA TYR A 211 -4.69 12.43 -12.64
C TYR A 211 -3.68 11.94 -13.67
N ALA A 212 -3.10 10.76 -13.47
CA ALA A 212 -2.42 10.04 -14.55
C ALA A 212 -3.48 9.47 -15.48
N ILE A 213 -3.41 9.81 -16.78
CA ILE A 213 -4.40 9.41 -17.77
C ILE A 213 -3.75 8.52 -18.84
N ASN A 214 -4.33 7.35 -19.05
CA ASN A 214 -4.00 6.48 -20.17
C ASN A 214 -4.92 6.78 -21.36
N PHE A 215 -4.34 7.19 -22.47
CA PHE A 215 -5.06 7.50 -23.70
C PHE A 215 -5.34 6.28 -24.59
N GLY A 216 -4.94 5.07 -24.16
CA GLY A 216 -4.98 3.84 -24.94
C GLY A 216 -3.87 3.77 -25.99
N ALA A 217 -3.69 2.59 -26.58
CA ALA A 217 -2.83 2.45 -27.76
C ALA A 217 -3.43 3.25 -28.91
N VAL A 218 -2.68 4.24 -29.41
CA VAL A 218 -2.96 4.84 -30.71
C VAL A 218 -2.84 3.69 -31.72
N PRO A 219 -3.87 3.40 -32.54
CA PRO A 219 -3.80 2.33 -33.51
C PRO A 219 -2.88 2.78 -34.65
N ASP A 220 -1.57 2.72 -34.41
CA ASP A 220 -0.49 2.53 -35.39
C ASP A 220 0.89 2.59 -34.68
N SER A 221 1.37 1.41 -34.29
CA SER A 221 2.78 1.02 -34.17
C SER A 221 3.76 1.92 -33.39
N SER A 222 3.51 2.20 -32.11
CA SER A 222 4.57 2.58 -31.17
C SER A 222 4.27 2.03 -29.78
N PRO A 223 5.30 1.77 -28.94
CA PRO A 223 5.09 1.30 -27.58
C PRO A 223 4.11 2.21 -26.85
N VAL A 224 3.33 1.65 -25.92
CA VAL A 224 2.41 2.39 -25.06
C VAL A 224 3.21 3.46 -24.31
N GLU A 225 3.26 4.68 -24.83
CA GLU A 225 3.74 5.83 -24.09
C GLU A 225 2.67 6.15 -23.04
N VAL A 226 2.91 5.68 -21.82
CA VAL A 226 2.21 6.16 -20.64
C VAL A 226 2.77 7.55 -20.36
N GLU A 227 2.15 8.56 -20.95
CA GLU A 227 2.48 9.94 -20.66
C GLU A 227 1.71 10.39 -19.40
N VAL A 228 2.41 10.37 -18.26
CA VAL A 228 1.86 10.84 -16.99
C VAL A 228 1.91 12.35 -16.97
N HIS A 229 0.75 12.98 -17.13
CA HIS A 229 0.60 14.43 -17.02
C HIS A 229 -0.33 14.76 -15.85
N ASN A 230 -0.01 15.81 -15.09
CA ASN A 230 -0.96 16.39 -14.16
C ASN A 230 -2.01 17.18 -14.96
N ILE A 231 -3.16 16.56 -15.23
CA ILE A 231 -4.18 17.16 -16.09
C ILE A 231 -5.48 17.43 -15.34
N ALA A 232 -6.09 18.59 -15.61
CA ALA A 232 -7.48 18.85 -15.28
C ALA A 232 -8.41 18.03 -16.19
N ALA A 233 -9.22 17.16 -15.58
CA ALA A 233 -10.10 16.24 -16.29
C ALA A 233 -11.50 16.26 -15.68
N GLU A 234 -12.52 16.00 -16.50
CA GLU A 234 -13.91 15.86 -16.07
C GLU A 234 -14.45 14.45 -16.41
N HIS A 235 -15.34 13.94 -15.56
CA HIS A 235 -15.98 12.65 -15.76
C HIS A 235 -16.87 12.67 -17.00
N VAL A 236 -16.72 11.67 -17.87
CA VAL A 236 -17.66 11.43 -18.96
C VAL A 236 -18.67 10.40 -18.48
N ALA A 237 -19.94 10.78 -18.37
CA ALA A 237 -20.99 9.82 -18.07
C ALA A 237 -20.95 8.68 -19.10
N PRO A 238 -21.11 7.40 -18.69
CA PRO A 238 -21.13 6.31 -19.64
C PRO A 238 -22.22 6.56 -20.69
N ALA A 239 -21.86 6.42 -21.97
CA ALA A 239 -22.86 6.49 -23.02
C ALA A 239 -23.97 5.46 -22.71
N PRO A 240 -25.25 5.81 -22.85
CA PRO A 240 -26.32 4.86 -22.65
C PRO A 240 -26.08 3.66 -23.58
N THR A 241 -25.96 2.47 -23.01
CA THR A 241 -25.91 1.23 -23.78
C THR A 241 -27.22 1.13 -24.54
N GLU A 242 -27.17 1.32 -25.86
CA GLU A 242 -28.28 0.95 -26.74
C GLU A 242 -28.43 -0.57 -26.63
N HIS A 243 -29.60 -1.00 -26.13
CA HIS A 243 -30.03 -2.40 -26.06
C HIS A 243 -30.61 -2.85 -27.39
#